data_AF-A0A5D0S317-F1
#
_entry.id   AF-A0A5D0S317-F1
#
_cell.length_a   1.000
_cell.length_b   1.000
_cell.length_c   1.000
_cell.angle_alpha   90.00
_cell.angle_beta   90.00
_cell.angle_gamma   90.00
#
_symmetry.space_group_name_H-M   'P 1'
#
loop_
_entity.id
_entity.type
_entity.pdbx_description
1 polymer ?
#
loop_
_entity_poly.entity_id
_entity_poly.type
_entity_poly.pdbx_seq_one_letter_code
_entity_poly.pdbx_strand_id
1 'polypeptide(L)'
;MLTQFPKADCANSQSSRSEPSGTPKIGLPTALSLLQDRHRNRPVPAPERRSPRRHFASQHGRKPGVSPAKQTGALVIVLPRPYVCDRHIGKVTSLSRPPTSPSSSFHNTVQNAVIRGILALALIVPYRMRVPAMGWIVSRIVAPIAGWDKRVRANLAHVLPDLPESEVRRLMRAVPDNAGRTLIEIYSGQQFKNRVAQTPLTGPGLTALKAAQAENRPVVLVTGHFGNYDAPRAALAAQGFPLGALYREMKNPKFNAHYVRAMSNIAEPVFPATRKGLAGFVGHLKAGNTIGILIDVYTSKGARVKFFDKIAPTATSAAEWAMKYGAVIIPVYGIRRPDGIGFDILLDKPVPPGDPVEITQALNDSLERIVRQHMDQWFWIHRRWKPEDQRRRAAARTGPNPAS
;
A
#
# COMPACT_ATOMS: atom_id res chain seq x y z
N MET A 1 -55.18 0.14 -11.82
CA MET A 1 -56.23 -0.50 -11.00
C MET A 1 -55.65 -0.62 -9.59
N LEU A 2 -55.83 0.41 -8.75
CA LEU A 2 -56.85 0.52 -7.67
C LEU A 2 -56.61 -0.58 -6.61
N THR A 3 -56.18 -0.27 -5.39
CA THR A 3 -56.91 0.46 -4.32
C THR A 3 -55.91 1.03 -3.29
N GLN A 4 -55.91 2.34 -2.96
CA GLN A 4 -56.69 3.09 -1.96
C GLN A 4 -56.39 2.81 -0.46
N PHE A 5 -55.85 3.85 0.20
CA PHE A 5 -55.74 4.10 1.67
C PHE A 5 -57.13 4.38 2.30
N PRO A 6 -57.27 4.47 3.65
CA PRO A 6 -57.11 5.78 4.33
C PRO A 6 -56.44 5.78 5.72
N LYS A 7 -56.08 7.00 6.13
CA LYS A 7 -55.50 7.50 7.39
C LYS A 7 -56.52 7.67 8.53
N ALA A 8 -56.03 7.80 9.77
CA ALA A 8 -56.45 8.74 10.84
C ALA A 8 -55.37 8.71 11.94
N ASP A 9 -54.61 9.76 12.28
CA ASP A 9 -54.85 11.09 12.85
C ASP A 9 -55.05 11.16 14.39
N CYS A 10 -54.07 11.86 14.99
CA CYS A 10 -53.93 12.57 16.27
C CYS A 10 -55.12 12.69 17.25
N ALA A 11 -54.83 12.56 18.56
CA ALA A 11 -55.18 13.58 19.55
C ALA A 11 -54.43 13.41 20.90
N ASN A 12 -54.19 14.58 21.48
CA ASN A 12 -53.46 14.98 22.67
C ASN A 12 -54.29 14.79 23.97
N SER A 13 -53.66 14.49 25.11
CA SER A 13 -54.22 14.89 26.42
C SER A 13 -53.13 15.08 27.49
N GLN A 14 -53.22 16.24 28.15
CA GLN A 14 -52.40 16.67 29.29
C GLN A 14 -53.00 16.13 30.60
N SER A 15 -52.17 15.82 31.60
CA SER A 15 -52.08 16.60 32.85
C SER A 15 -51.53 15.83 34.07
N SER A 16 -50.78 16.58 34.89
CA SER A 16 -50.65 16.52 36.36
C SER A 16 -49.65 15.57 37.05
N ARG A 17 -48.51 16.19 37.41
CA ARG A 17 -47.83 16.26 38.73
C ARG A 17 -47.77 15.03 39.64
N SER A 18 -46.54 14.61 39.97
CA SER A 18 -45.98 14.74 41.34
C SER A 18 -44.48 14.37 41.36
N GLU A 19 -43.66 15.28 41.90
CA GLU A 19 -42.31 14.99 42.43
C GLU A 19 -42.46 14.29 43.81
N PRO A 20 -41.45 13.54 44.31
CA PRO A 20 -40.36 14.19 45.05
C PRO A 20 -38.95 13.59 44.89
N SER A 21 -37.97 14.49 44.97
CA SER A 21 -36.73 14.43 45.77
C SER A 21 -35.64 13.36 45.49
N GLY A 22 -34.40 13.83 45.32
CA GLY A 22 -33.21 13.10 45.80
C GLY A 22 -31.99 13.09 44.88
N THR A 23 -31.25 14.19 44.82
CA THR A 23 -29.84 14.29 44.39
C THR A 23 -28.91 13.39 45.24
N PRO A 24 -27.68 12.99 44.79
CA PRO A 24 -26.70 13.91 44.20
C PRO A 24 -25.88 13.44 43.00
N LYS A 25 -25.46 14.47 42.27
CA LYS A 25 -24.44 14.51 41.23
C LYS A 25 -23.09 14.03 41.79
N ILE A 26 -22.46 13.10 41.08
CA ILE A 26 -21.00 12.94 41.09
C ILE A 26 -20.55 13.31 39.68
N GLY A 27 -20.00 14.51 39.55
CA GLY A 27 -19.18 14.88 38.40
C GLY A 27 -17.72 14.55 38.71
N LEU A 28 -16.98 14.05 37.72
CA LEU A 28 -15.53 14.18 37.57
C LEU A 28 -15.15 13.68 36.14
N PRO A 29 -13.98 14.02 35.58
CA PRO A 29 -13.88 15.05 34.56
C PRO A 29 -13.26 14.56 33.24
N THR A 30 -13.46 15.39 32.21
CA THR A 30 -12.86 15.31 30.89
C THR A 30 -11.33 15.36 30.96
N ALA A 31 -10.66 14.25 30.66
CA ALA A 31 -9.21 14.18 30.49
C ALA A 31 -8.81 14.68 29.09
N LEU A 32 -8.83 16.01 28.92
CA LEU A 32 -8.25 16.71 27.76
C LEU A 32 -7.52 17.95 28.24
N SER A 33 -6.42 17.76 28.98
CA SER A 33 -5.39 18.75 29.26
C SER A 33 -4.39 18.07 30.19
N LEU A 34 -3.26 17.63 29.67
CA LEU A 34 -2.00 17.31 30.37
C LEU A 34 -1.08 16.60 29.37
N LEU A 35 -0.50 17.35 28.42
CA LEU A 35 0.71 16.95 27.66
C LEU A 35 1.32 18.14 26.88
N GLN A 36 1.11 19.36 27.35
CA GLN A 36 1.83 20.56 26.90
C GLN A 36 2.46 21.22 28.12
N ASP A 37 3.65 20.74 28.51
CA ASP A 37 4.69 21.53 29.19
C ASP A 37 5.80 20.62 29.71
N ARG A 38 6.63 20.08 28.81
CA ARG A 38 7.99 19.61 29.15
C ARG A 38 8.90 19.66 27.92
N HIS A 39 9.08 20.83 27.30
CA HIS A 39 10.26 21.11 26.45
C HIS A 39 10.42 22.63 26.25
N ARG A 40 10.70 23.35 27.34
CA ARG A 40 11.34 24.67 27.28
C ARG A 40 12.49 24.68 28.28
N ASN A 41 13.71 24.64 27.74
CA ASN A 41 15.02 24.97 28.34
C ASN A 41 16.09 23.97 27.89
N ARG A 42 16.65 24.22 26.72
CA ARG A 42 18.05 23.91 26.44
C ARG A 42 18.70 25.15 25.78
N PRO A 43 19.87 25.59 26.25
CA PRO A 43 20.53 26.78 25.72
C PRO A 43 21.13 26.50 24.33
N VAL A 44 20.99 27.51 23.46
CA VAL A 44 21.54 27.58 22.10
C VAL A 44 23.01 28.04 22.18
N PRO A 45 23.98 27.38 21.52
CA PRO A 45 25.31 27.96 21.34
C PRO A 45 25.32 28.94 20.16
N ALA A 46 25.98 30.08 20.37
CA ALA A 46 26.14 31.20 19.44
C ALA A 46 26.96 30.87 18.18
N PRO A 47 26.84 31.66 17.09
CA PRO A 47 27.51 31.40 15.81
C PRO A 47 28.90 32.05 15.76
N GLU A 48 29.94 31.27 15.45
CA GLU A 48 31.27 31.80 15.13
C GLU A 48 31.35 32.28 13.67
N ARG A 49 31.86 33.50 13.48
CA ARG A 49 32.11 34.16 12.20
C ARG A 49 33.60 34.09 11.81
N ARG A 50 33.83 33.63 10.58
CA ARG A 50 34.82 34.05 9.55
C ARG A 50 36.32 34.18 9.91
N SER A 51 37.20 33.62 9.07
CA SER A 51 37.87 34.32 7.93
C SER A 51 39.00 33.45 7.29
N PRO A 52 39.55 33.83 6.10
CA PRO A 52 40.07 32.91 5.08
C PRO A 52 41.60 32.89 4.90
N ARG A 53 42.16 31.84 4.27
CA ARG A 53 43.50 31.83 3.64
C ARG A 53 43.47 30.98 2.34
N ARG A 54 43.56 31.59 1.15
CA ARG A 54 44.75 31.79 0.27
C ARG A 54 45.55 30.49 0.03
N HIS A 55 45.39 29.83 -1.11
CA HIS A 55 46.20 29.94 -2.34
C HIS A 55 47.72 29.79 -2.13
N PHE A 56 48.27 28.66 -2.56
CA PHE A 56 49.62 28.55 -3.12
C PHE A 56 49.63 27.50 -4.24
N ALA A 57 50.19 27.90 -5.37
CA ALA A 57 50.47 27.09 -6.54
C ALA A 57 51.92 26.58 -6.49
N SER A 58 52.20 25.42 -7.08
CA SER A 58 53.49 25.21 -7.76
C SER A 58 53.32 24.25 -8.95
N GLN A 59 54.03 24.60 -10.02
CA GLN A 59 54.03 24.01 -11.35
C GLN A 59 55.08 22.90 -11.52
N HIS A 60 55.03 22.28 -12.71
CA HIS A 60 56.05 21.56 -13.49
C HIS A 60 55.77 20.04 -13.65
N GLY A 61 55.75 19.45 -14.85
CA GLY A 61 55.95 19.98 -16.20
C GLY A 61 55.87 18.91 -17.30
N ARG A 62 55.82 19.42 -18.55
CA ARG A 62 56.27 18.87 -19.86
C ARG A 62 55.50 17.73 -20.56
N LYS A 63 54.91 18.10 -21.72
CA LYS A 63 54.77 17.30 -22.97
C LYS A 63 56.10 17.32 -23.78
N PRO A 64 56.28 16.46 -24.82
CA PRO A 64 55.85 16.72 -26.21
C PRO A 64 55.30 15.43 -26.89
N GLY A 65 54.73 15.34 -28.10
CA GLY A 65 54.62 16.20 -29.28
C GLY A 65 53.65 15.58 -30.32
N VAL A 66 53.44 16.31 -31.42
CA VAL A 66 52.33 16.28 -32.42
C VAL A 66 52.77 15.50 -33.68
N SER A 67 51.91 14.78 -34.45
CA SER A 67 51.17 15.22 -35.68
C SER A 67 50.96 14.01 -36.65
N PRO A 68 50.23 14.08 -37.81
CA PRO A 68 48.82 14.47 -38.04
C PRO A 68 48.02 13.58 -39.06
N ALA A 69 46.76 14.01 -39.29
CA ALA A 69 45.99 13.99 -40.56
C ALA A 69 45.05 12.78 -40.83
N LYS A 70 43.84 12.87 -41.43
CA LYS A 70 43.15 13.88 -42.26
C LYS A 70 41.60 13.86 -42.11
N GLN A 71 41.03 15.01 -42.44
CA GLN A 71 39.64 15.37 -42.80
C GLN A 71 38.94 14.47 -43.83
N THR A 72 37.60 14.38 -43.71
CA THR A 72 36.52 14.84 -44.66
C THR A 72 35.17 14.32 -44.13
N GLY A 73 33.98 14.92 -44.28
CA GLY A 73 33.45 16.13 -44.91
C GLY A 73 31.96 16.24 -44.50
N ALA A 74 31.42 17.46 -44.47
CA ALA A 74 30.06 17.79 -44.01
C ALA A 74 29.03 17.81 -45.15
N LEU A 75 27.74 17.63 -44.83
CA LEU A 75 26.63 18.20 -45.62
C LEU A 75 25.37 18.42 -44.75
N VAL A 76 24.88 19.66 -44.77
CA VAL A 76 23.61 20.19 -44.19
C VAL A 76 22.49 19.94 -45.23
N ILE A 77 21.17 19.91 -44.98
CA ILE A 77 20.23 21.05 -44.88
C ILE A 77 18.78 20.47 -44.76
N VAL A 78 17.90 21.25 -44.09
CA VAL A 78 16.43 21.45 -44.26
C VAL A 78 15.47 20.73 -43.28
N LEU A 79 14.69 21.54 -42.54
CA LEU A 79 13.37 21.21 -41.94
C LEU A 79 12.26 21.94 -42.73
N PRO A 80 11.02 21.40 -42.77
CA PRO A 80 9.95 21.96 -41.92
C PRO A 80 8.92 20.93 -41.36
N ARG A 81 8.18 21.32 -40.31
CA ARG A 81 6.98 20.68 -39.67
C ARG A 81 5.72 20.77 -40.60
N PRO A 82 4.54 20.09 -40.39
CA PRO A 82 3.88 19.66 -39.13
C PRO A 82 3.04 18.34 -39.12
N TYR A 83 2.52 18.00 -37.92
CA TYR A 83 1.40 17.11 -37.51
C TYR A 83 0.75 16.10 -38.50
N VAL A 84 0.72 14.82 -38.10
CA VAL A 84 -0.45 13.92 -38.28
C VAL A 84 -0.62 13.04 -37.04
N CYS A 85 -1.86 13.02 -36.55
CA CYS A 85 -2.39 12.16 -35.50
C CYS A 85 -2.62 10.75 -36.08
N ASP A 86 -2.08 9.70 -35.47
CA ASP A 86 -2.60 8.35 -35.77
C ASP A 86 -2.64 7.42 -34.56
N ARG A 87 -3.78 6.75 -34.44
CA ARG A 87 -4.12 5.77 -33.42
C ARG A 87 -3.24 4.55 -33.60
N HIS A 88 -2.39 4.22 -32.63
CA HIS A 88 -1.90 2.86 -32.48
C HIS A 88 -2.20 2.32 -31.09
N ILE A 89 -3.26 1.52 -31.04
CA ILE A 89 -3.52 0.49 -30.05
C ILE A 89 -2.27 -0.40 -30.01
N GLY A 90 -1.48 -0.24 -28.95
CA GLY A 90 -0.28 -1.03 -28.74
C GLY A 90 -0.61 -2.52 -28.72
N LYS A 91 -0.09 -3.26 -29.71
CA LYS A 91 0.05 -4.72 -29.69
C LYS A 91 0.72 -5.11 -28.37
N VAL A 92 -0.05 -5.70 -27.46
CA VAL A 92 0.50 -6.43 -26.33
C VAL A 92 1.11 -7.70 -26.90
N THR A 93 2.43 -7.71 -26.97
CA THR A 93 3.23 -8.90 -27.31
C THR A 93 2.79 -10.07 -26.42
N SER A 94 2.44 -11.17 -27.08
CA SER A 94 2.03 -12.43 -26.47
C SER A 94 3.12 -12.94 -25.52
N LEU A 95 2.78 -13.14 -24.25
CA LEU A 95 3.58 -13.99 -23.38
C LEU A 95 3.05 -15.42 -23.52
N SER A 96 3.90 -16.24 -24.11
CA SER A 96 3.80 -17.68 -24.30
C SER A 96 3.32 -18.42 -23.04
N ARG A 97 2.40 -19.38 -23.22
CA ARG A 97 2.19 -20.46 -22.24
C ARG A 97 3.49 -21.26 -22.13
N PRO A 98 3.99 -21.58 -20.93
CA PRO A 98 5.11 -22.51 -20.85
C PRO A 98 4.64 -23.93 -21.20
N PRO A 99 5.49 -24.77 -21.79
CA PRO A 99 5.21 -26.19 -21.90
C PRO A 99 5.13 -26.77 -20.49
N THR A 100 4.00 -27.38 -20.12
CA THR A 100 3.85 -28.08 -18.83
C THR A 100 4.61 -29.39 -18.92
N SER A 101 5.92 -29.37 -18.63
CA SER A 101 6.68 -30.60 -18.47
C SER A 101 6.14 -31.41 -17.28
N PRO A 102 6.07 -32.76 -17.36
CA PRO A 102 5.54 -33.61 -16.29
C PRO A 102 6.21 -33.36 -14.92
N SER A 103 7.51 -33.05 -14.93
CA SER A 103 8.31 -32.70 -13.75
C SER A 103 7.78 -31.47 -13.00
N SER A 104 7.31 -30.44 -13.72
CA SER A 104 6.73 -29.24 -13.09
C SER A 104 5.43 -29.54 -12.34
N SER A 105 4.63 -30.51 -12.83
CA SER A 105 3.36 -30.90 -12.21
C SER A 105 3.58 -31.67 -10.90
N PHE A 106 4.50 -32.64 -10.90
CA PHE A 106 4.81 -33.42 -9.68
C PHE A 106 5.41 -32.54 -8.59
N HIS A 107 6.42 -31.72 -8.92
CA HIS A 107 7.01 -30.77 -7.97
C HIS A 107 5.95 -29.82 -7.38
N ASN A 108 5.08 -29.25 -8.23
CA ASN A 108 3.99 -28.39 -7.77
C ASN A 108 3.03 -29.13 -6.83
N THR A 109 2.82 -30.43 -7.06
CA THR A 109 1.96 -31.29 -6.22
C THR A 109 2.56 -31.50 -4.85
N VAL A 110 3.82 -31.94 -4.79
CA VAL A 110 4.53 -32.20 -3.53
C VAL A 110 4.66 -30.91 -2.74
N GLN A 111 5.12 -29.83 -3.37
CA GLN A 111 5.22 -28.51 -2.73
C GLN A 111 3.87 -28.07 -2.13
N ASN A 112 2.79 -28.19 -2.89
CA ASN A 112 1.45 -27.84 -2.42
C ASN A 112 0.98 -28.75 -1.28
N ALA A 113 1.25 -30.07 -1.34
CA ALA A 113 0.88 -31.01 -0.30
C ALA A 113 1.58 -30.67 1.03
N VAL A 114 2.89 -30.39 0.99
CA VAL A 114 3.67 -29.95 2.16
C VAL A 114 3.10 -28.66 2.74
N ILE A 115 2.86 -27.64 1.90
CA ILE A 115 2.30 -26.37 2.37
C ILE A 115 0.91 -26.57 2.99
N ARG A 116 0.05 -27.38 2.38
CA ARG A 116 -1.28 -27.67 2.94
C ARG A 116 -1.18 -28.44 4.26
N GLY A 117 -0.24 -29.38 4.40
CA GLY A 117 0.02 -30.08 5.65
C GLY A 117 0.42 -29.11 6.77
N ILE A 118 1.37 -28.22 6.49
CA ILE A 118 1.81 -27.18 7.45
C ILE A 118 0.63 -26.25 7.82
N LEU A 119 -0.14 -25.79 6.84
CA LEU A 119 -1.31 -24.95 7.10
C LEU A 119 -2.38 -25.68 7.90
N ALA A 120 -2.67 -26.95 7.61
CA ALA A 120 -3.64 -27.75 8.34
C ALA A 120 -3.22 -27.93 9.82
N LEU A 121 -1.95 -28.26 10.05
CA LEU A 121 -1.39 -28.37 11.40
C LEU A 121 -1.44 -27.03 12.14
N ALA A 122 -1.08 -25.94 11.47
CA ALA A 122 -1.20 -24.61 12.05
C ALA A 122 -2.66 -24.32 12.44
N LEU A 123 -3.63 -24.63 11.57
CA LEU A 123 -5.04 -24.33 11.77
C LEU A 123 -5.70 -25.12 12.93
N ILE A 124 -5.09 -26.21 13.41
CA ILE A 124 -5.52 -26.92 14.63
C ILE A 124 -5.27 -26.07 15.88
N VAL A 125 -4.21 -25.26 15.88
CA VAL A 125 -3.85 -24.41 17.03
C VAL A 125 -4.88 -23.27 17.18
N PRO A 126 -5.35 -22.96 18.42
CA PRO A 126 -6.28 -21.86 18.66
C PRO A 126 -5.79 -20.54 18.09
N TYR A 127 -6.70 -19.76 17.48
CA TYR A 127 -6.37 -18.53 16.76
C TYR A 127 -5.44 -17.58 17.54
N ARG A 128 -5.72 -17.36 18.83
CA ARG A 128 -4.93 -16.44 19.69
C ARG A 128 -3.47 -16.86 19.85
N MET A 129 -3.18 -18.16 19.76
CA MET A 129 -1.82 -18.69 19.85
C MET A 129 -1.19 -18.83 18.45
N ARG A 130 -1.99 -19.27 17.47
CA ARG A 130 -1.56 -19.51 16.09
C ARG A 130 -1.01 -18.27 15.40
N VAL A 131 -1.70 -17.14 15.54
CA VAL A 131 -1.29 -15.88 14.90
C VAL A 131 0.11 -15.44 15.32
N PRO A 132 0.41 -15.24 16.62
CA PRO A 132 1.77 -14.91 17.05
C PRO A 132 2.78 -16.03 16.78
N ALA A 133 2.38 -17.31 16.86
CA ALA A 133 3.27 -18.42 16.52
C ALA A 133 3.73 -18.38 15.05
N MET A 134 2.82 -18.12 14.11
CA MET A 134 3.17 -17.98 12.71
C MET A 134 4.06 -16.75 12.47
N GLY A 135 3.77 -15.63 13.12
CA GLY A 135 4.63 -14.44 13.09
C GLY A 135 6.05 -14.78 13.54
N TRP A 136 6.18 -15.45 14.69
CA TRP A 136 7.47 -15.89 15.22
C TRP A 136 8.21 -16.83 14.27
N ILE A 137 7.53 -17.84 13.71
CA ILE A 137 8.11 -18.79 12.74
C ILE A 137 8.65 -18.04 11.52
N VAL A 138 7.85 -17.13 10.95
CA VAL A 138 8.27 -16.36 9.78
C VAL A 138 9.44 -15.44 10.11
N SER A 139 9.44 -14.80 11.27
CA SER A 139 10.50 -13.89 11.73
C SER A 139 11.82 -14.58 12.07
N ARG A 140 11.77 -15.77 12.67
CA ARG A 140 12.95 -16.48 13.18
C ARG A 140 13.50 -17.52 12.22
N ILE A 141 12.64 -18.14 11.40
CA ILE A 141 13.03 -19.25 10.52
C ILE A 141 13.00 -18.82 9.05
N VAL A 142 11.85 -18.35 8.57
CA VAL A 142 11.68 -18.07 7.12
C VAL A 142 12.47 -16.85 6.69
N ALA A 143 12.43 -15.77 7.47
CA ALA A 143 13.03 -14.49 7.08
C ALA A 143 14.57 -14.55 6.90
N PRO A 144 15.34 -15.17 7.81
CA PRO A 144 16.79 -15.35 7.60
C PRO A 144 17.12 -16.22 6.37
N ILE A 145 16.40 -17.33 6.18
CA ILE A 145 16.63 -18.26 5.05
C ILE A 145 16.30 -17.57 3.72
N ALA A 146 15.20 -16.82 3.66
CA ALA A 146 14.76 -16.12 2.45
C ALA A 146 15.47 -14.77 2.22
N GLY A 147 16.36 -14.36 3.13
CA GLY A 147 17.08 -13.09 3.10
C GLY A 147 16.17 -11.86 3.20
N TRP A 148 15.04 -11.98 3.90
CA TRP A 148 14.08 -10.89 4.09
C TRP A 148 14.58 -9.85 5.07
N ASP A 149 15.26 -10.29 6.13
CA ASP A 149 15.94 -9.45 7.11
C ASP A 149 16.94 -8.48 6.45
N LYS A 150 17.75 -8.98 5.50
CA LYS A 150 18.69 -8.20 4.70
C LYS A 150 17.97 -7.18 3.82
N ARG A 151 16.80 -7.53 3.27
CA ARG A 151 15.99 -6.61 2.44
C ARG A 151 15.37 -5.50 3.28
N VAL A 152 14.83 -5.84 4.45
CA VAL A 152 14.29 -4.85 5.40
C VAL A 152 15.39 -3.85 5.77
N ARG A 153 16.56 -4.33 6.20
CA ARG A 153 17.72 -3.48 6.51
C ARG A 153 18.12 -2.59 5.33
N ALA A 154 18.24 -3.15 4.13
CA ALA A 154 18.66 -2.40 2.94
C ALA A 154 17.65 -1.30 2.57
N ASN A 155 16.35 -1.57 2.68
CA ASN A 155 15.33 -0.55 2.45
C ASN A 155 15.40 0.54 3.53
N LEU A 156 15.49 0.18 4.82
CA LEU A 156 15.60 1.15 5.91
C LEU A 156 16.85 2.03 5.75
N ALA A 157 18.02 1.45 5.49
CA ALA A 157 19.25 2.22 5.26
C ALA A 157 19.15 3.17 4.04
N HIS A 158 18.32 2.82 3.04
CA HIS A 158 18.11 3.67 1.87
C HIS A 158 17.28 4.91 2.19
N VAL A 159 16.21 4.76 2.98
CA VAL A 159 15.22 5.82 3.18
C VAL A 159 15.33 6.53 4.53
N LEU A 160 15.93 5.88 5.52
CA LEU A 160 16.12 6.35 6.89
C LEU A 160 17.54 5.96 7.37
N PRO A 161 18.60 6.54 6.77
CA PRO A 161 19.98 6.18 7.08
C PRO A 161 20.37 6.45 8.54
N ASP A 162 19.72 7.42 9.17
CA ASP A 162 19.99 7.84 10.55
C ASP A 162 19.15 7.08 11.59
N LEU A 163 18.39 6.06 11.17
CA LEU A 163 17.58 5.26 12.08
C LEU A 163 18.50 4.48 13.05
N PRO A 164 18.26 4.55 14.38
CA PRO A 164 19.12 3.85 15.35
C PRO A 164 19.23 2.35 15.04
N GLU A 165 20.43 1.80 15.16
CA GLU A 165 20.67 0.39 14.82
C GLU A 165 19.85 -0.57 15.69
N SER A 166 19.52 -0.21 16.94
CA SER A 166 18.59 -0.95 17.79
C SER A 166 17.20 -1.07 17.15
N GLU A 167 16.72 0.03 16.55
CA GLU A 167 15.42 0.11 15.88
C GLU A 167 15.43 -0.65 14.55
N VAL A 168 16.52 -0.56 13.78
CA VAL A 168 16.72 -1.38 12.58
C VAL A 168 16.62 -2.87 12.92
N ARG A 169 17.33 -3.34 13.98
CA ARG A 169 17.26 -4.74 14.42
C ARG A 169 15.86 -5.14 14.88
N ARG A 170 15.14 -4.25 15.57
CA ARG A 170 13.75 -4.48 15.97
C ARG A 170 12.86 -4.68 14.74
N LEU A 171 12.93 -3.78 13.76
CA LEU A 171 12.12 -3.83 12.53
C LEU A 171 12.46 -5.03 11.65
N MET A 172 13.73 -5.45 11.57
CA MET A 172 14.13 -6.69 10.89
C MET A 172 13.42 -7.94 11.43
N ARG A 173 12.94 -7.91 12.68
CA ARG A 173 12.16 -9.00 13.29
C ARG A 173 10.66 -8.73 13.25
N ALA A 174 10.24 -7.50 13.51
CA ALA A 174 8.82 -7.15 13.60
C ALA A 174 8.13 -7.19 12.23
N VAL A 175 8.81 -6.78 11.15
CA VAL A 175 8.21 -6.76 9.80
C VAL A 175 7.87 -8.17 9.29
N PRO A 176 8.78 -9.17 9.33
CA PRO A 176 8.42 -10.52 8.94
C PRO A 176 7.45 -11.19 9.92
N ASP A 177 7.46 -10.78 11.20
CA ASP A 177 6.47 -11.25 12.17
C ASP A 177 5.06 -10.82 11.75
N ASN A 178 4.85 -9.54 11.43
CA ASN A 178 3.56 -9.07 10.90
C ASN A 178 3.18 -9.78 9.59
N ALA A 179 4.13 -10.00 8.68
CA ALA A 179 3.88 -10.75 7.45
C ALA A 179 3.38 -12.18 7.71
N GLY A 180 3.96 -12.89 8.69
CA GLY A 180 3.53 -14.22 9.08
C GLY A 180 2.14 -14.24 9.70
N ARG A 181 1.82 -13.25 10.54
CA ARG A 181 0.48 -13.05 11.11
C ARG A 181 -0.56 -12.86 10.01
N THR A 182 -0.33 -11.90 9.12
CA THR A 182 -1.25 -11.59 8.01
C THR A 182 -1.47 -12.82 7.11
N LEU A 183 -0.43 -13.61 6.85
CA LEU A 183 -0.57 -14.85 6.08
C LEU A 183 -1.52 -15.85 6.73
N ILE A 184 -1.35 -16.18 8.02
CA ILE A 184 -2.21 -17.18 8.68
C ILE A 184 -3.62 -16.65 8.94
N GLU A 185 -3.77 -15.33 9.08
CA GLU A 185 -5.08 -14.68 9.18
C GLU A 185 -5.90 -14.85 7.90
N ILE A 186 -5.27 -14.74 6.73
CA ILE A 186 -5.93 -15.01 5.42
C ILE A 186 -6.51 -16.43 5.38
N TYR A 187 -5.77 -17.41 5.91
CA TYR A 187 -6.22 -18.80 5.97
C TYR A 187 -7.19 -19.12 7.11
N SER A 188 -7.44 -18.18 8.03
CA SER A 188 -8.27 -18.40 9.21
C SER A 188 -9.78 -18.25 8.94
N GLY A 189 -10.18 -17.85 7.73
CA GLY A 189 -11.57 -17.87 7.26
C GLY A 189 -12.55 -17.19 8.22
N GLN A 190 -13.57 -17.92 8.65
CA GLN A 190 -14.64 -17.38 9.51
C GLN A 190 -14.14 -16.88 10.87
N GLN A 191 -13.09 -17.48 11.45
CA GLN A 191 -12.51 -17.00 12.70
C GLN A 191 -11.92 -15.59 12.55
N PHE A 192 -11.29 -15.29 11.41
CA PHE A 192 -10.79 -13.95 11.12
C PHE A 192 -11.96 -12.99 10.86
N LYS A 193 -12.93 -13.38 10.04
CA LYS A 193 -14.13 -12.56 9.76
C LYS A 193 -14.89 -12.17 11.03
N ASN A 194 -15.17 -13.11 11.92
CA ASN A 194 -15.89 -12.83 13.16
C ASN A 194 -15.16 -11.81 14.05
N ARG A 195 -13.82 -11.77 13.99
CA ARG A 195 -13.02 -10.82 14.76
C ARG A 195 -13.06 -9.41 14.21
N VAL A 196 -13.13 -9.26 12.89
CA VAL A 196 -13.06 -7.95 12.22
C VAL A 196 -14.42 -7.41 11.78
N ALA A 197 -15.47 -8.25 11.76
CA ALA A 197 -16.80 -7.87 11.30
C ALA A 197 -17.36 -6.64 12.03
N GLN A 198 -17.13 -6.56 13.34
CA GLN A 198 -17.60 -5.47 14.20
C GLN A 198 -16.52 -4.43 14.50
N THR A 199 -15.37 -4.48 13.81
CA THR A 199 -14.34 -3.45 13.97
C THR A 199 -14.89 -2.11 13.47
N PRO A 200 -14.88 -1.05 14.31
CA PRO A 200 -15.33 0.26 13.89
C PRO A 200 -14.53 0.77 12.69
N LEU A 201 -15.24 1.21 11.66
CA LEU A 201 -14.66 1.98 10.57
C LEU A 201 -14.52 3.43 11.05
N THR A 202 -13.35 4.03 10.86
CA THR A 202 -13.04 5.37 11.37
C THR A 202 -12.47 6.26 10.28
N GLY A 203 -12.44 7.57 10.54
CA GLY A 203 -11.80 8.56 9.68
C GLY A 203 -12.75 9.25 8.68
N PRO A 204 -12.31 10.37 8.10
CA PRO A 204 -13.13 11.21 7.23
C PRO A 204 -13.53 10.50 5.92
N GLY A 205 -12.79 9.49 5.49
CA GLY A 205 -13.13 8.69 4.31
C GLY A 205 -14.40 7.86 4.48
N LEU A 206 -14.80 7.54 5.72
CA LEU A 206 -16.04 6.77 5.95
C LEU A 206 -17.28 7.54 5.51
N THR A 207 -17.35 8.84 5.79
CA THR A 207 -18.47 9.68 5.36
C THR A 207 -18.55 9.73 3.83
N ALA A 208 -17.41 9.88 3.15
CA ALA A 208 -17.34 9.89 1.70
C ALA A 208 -17.71 8.54 1.08
N LEU A 209 -17.30 7.42 1.69
CA LEU A 209 -17.68 6.08 1.27
C LEU A 209 -19.20 5.88 1.36
N LYS A 210 -19.82 6.28 2.47
CA LYS A 210 -21.27 6.17 2.67
C LYS A 210 -22.06 7.04 1.68
N ALA A 211 -21.60 8.28 1.45
CA ALA A 211 -22.22 9.16 0.46
C ALA A 211 -22.12 8.57 -0.96
N ALA A 212 -20.93 8.09 -1.35
CA ALA A 212 -20.74 7.46 -2.65
C ALA A 212 -21.62 6.22 -2.83
N GLN A 213 -21.77 5.38 -1.79
CA GLN A 213 -22.67 4.23 -1.84
C GLN A 213 -24.13 4.65 -2.03
N ALA A 214 -24.60 5.68 -1.33
CA ALA A 214 -25.97 6.18 -1.47
C ALA A 214 -26.25 6.77 -2.87
N GLU A 215 -25.21 7.33 -3.51
CA GLU A 215 -25.26 7.88 -4.86
C GLU A 215 -25.01 6.84 -5.97
N ASN A 216 -24.79 5.57 -5.62
CA ASN A 216 -24.30 4.52 -6.54
C ASN A 216 -23.04 4.97 -7.31
N ARG A 217 -22.21 5.78 -6.66
CA ARG A 217 -20.97 6.31 -7.21
C ARG A 217 -19.83 5.33 -6.91
N PRO A 218 -19.03 4.94 -7.93
CA PRO A 218 -17.95 4.00 -7.72
C PRO A 218 -16.90 4.51 -6.71
N VAL A 219 -16.23 3.58 -6.04
CA VAL A 219 -15.18 3.89 -5.06
C VAL A 219 -13.93 3.06 -5.32
N VAL A 220 -12.78 3.71 -5.28
CA VAL A 220 -11.46 3.07 -5.32
C VAL A 220 -10.83 3.21 -3.94
N LEU A 221 -10.84 2.12 -3.18
CA LEU A 221 -10.10 2.01 -1.94
C LEU A 221 -8.64 1.66 -2.24
N VAL A 222 -7.73 2.47 -1.71
CA VAL A 222 -6.29 2.31 -1.97
C VAL A 222 -5.57 1.99 -0.67
N THR A 223 -4.66 1.03 -0.70
CA THR A 223 -3.82 0.71 0.45
C THR A 223 -2.41 0.28 0.00
N GLY A 224 -1.60 -0.18 0.94
CA GLY A 224 -0.35 -0.88 0.67
C GLY A 224 -0.36 -2.27 1.31
N HIS A 225 0.73 -3.00 1.18
CA HIS A 225 0.99 -4.19 1.99
C HIS A 225 1.32 -3.73 3.43
N PHE A 226 0.31 -3.22 4.12
CA PHE A 226 0.42 -2.58 5.43
C PHE A 226 -0.54 -3.23 6.43
N GLY A 227 -0.05 -3.49 7.64
CA GLY A 227 -0.81 -4.11 8.71
C GLY A 227 -1.41 -5.43 8.26
N ASN A 228 -2.74 -5.53 8.31
CA ASN A 228 -3.49 -6.55 7.59
C ASN A 228 -4.48 -5.86 6.62
N TYR A 229 -4.14 -5.88 5.32
CA TYR A 229 -4.95 -5.26 4.26
C TYR A 229 -6.26 -6.02 3.96
N ASP A 230 -6.43 -7.25 4.46
CA ASP A 230 -7.68 -8.01 4.39
C ASP A 230 -8.63 -7.69 5.55
N ALA A 231 -8.15 -7.11 6.67
CA ALA A 231 -8.99 -6.66 7.77
C ALA A 231 -10.02 -5.59 7.37
N PRO A 232 -9.65 -4.48 6.68
CA PRO A 232 -10.63 -3.53 6.17
C PRO A 232 -11.56 -4.20 5.16
N ARG A 233 -11.06 -5.15 4.36
CA ARG A 233 -11.87 -5.84 3.36
C ARG A 233 -12.98 -6.67 3.98
N ALA A 234 -12.66 -7.46 5.00
CA ALA A 234 -13.62 -8.27 5.73
C ALA A 234 -14.63 -7.43 6.53
N ALA A 235 -14.18 -6.35 7.19
CA ALA A 235 -15.07 -5.48 7.95
C ALA A 235 -16.05 -4.73 7.05
N LEU A 236 -15.57 -4.18 5.93
CA LEU A 236 -16.39 -3.51 4.93
C LEU A 236 -17.41 -4.49 4.33
N ALA A 237 -17.00 -5.70 3.97
CA ALA A 237 -17.91 -6.71 3.46
C ALA A 237 -18.97 -7.11 4.50
N ALA A 238 -18.60 -7.25 5.77
CA ALA A 238 -19.54 -7.54 6.85
C ALA A 238 -20.56 -6.41 7.09
N GLN A 239 -20.20 -5.17 6.75
CA GLN A 239 -21.06 -3.99 6.83
C GLN A 239 -21.79 -3.68 5.51
N GLY A 240 -21.79 -4.60 4.55
CA GLY A 240 -22.58 -4.49 3.32
C GLY A 240 -21.94 -3.68 2.20
N PHE A 241 -20.64 -3.41 2.26
CA PHE A 241 -19.91 -2.77 1.17
C PHE A 241 -19.38 -3.83 0.18
N PRO A 242 -19.83 -3.84 -1.10
CA PRO A 242 -19.34 -4.77 -2.11
C PRO A 242 -17.93 -4.34 -2.55
N LEU A 243 -16.91 -5.00 -2.00
CA LEU A 243 -15.50 -4.69 -2.22
C LEU A 243 -14.80 -5.76 -3.04
N GLY A 244 -14.62 -5.49 -4.33
CA GLY A 244 -13.80 -6.32 -5.21
C GLY A 244 -12.31 -6.17 -4.93
N ALA A 245 -11.55 -7.26 -4.92
CA ALA A 245 -10.09 -7.23 -4.74
C ALA A 245 -9.34 -7.78 -5.96
N LEU A 246 -8.21 -7.18 -6.31
CA LEU A 246 -7.31 -7.66 -7.35
C LEU A 246 -6.14 -8.45 -6.71
N TYR A 247 -5.84 -9.65 -7.21
CA TYR A 247 -4.70 -10.45 -6.75
C TYR A 247 -3.82 -10.91 -7.92
N ARG A 248 -2.52 -11.13 -7.65
CA ARG A 248 -1.62 -11.73 -8.62
C ARG A 248 -1.61 -13.24 -8.47
N GLU A 249 -1.77 -13.96 -9.57
CA GLU A 249 -1.73 -15.43 -9.55
C GLU A 249 -0.38 -15.96 -9.06
N MET A 250 -0.47 -17.00 -8.23
CA MET A 250 0.69 -17.71 -7.70
C MET A 250 1.22 -18.67 -8.76
N LYS A 251 2.55 -18.76 -8.87
CA LYS A 251 3.22 -19.59 -9.89
C LYS A 251 2.81 -21.06 -9.85
N ASN A 252 2.60 -21.61 -8.65
CA ASN A 252 2.12 -22.96 -8.46
C ASN A 252 0.57 -22.95 -8.55
N PRO A 253 -0.05 -23.53 -9.59
CA PRO A 253 -1.50 -23.47 -9.79
C PRO A 253 -2.28 -24.21 -8.71
N LYS A 254 -1.71 -25.29 -8.13
CA LYS A 254 -2.35 -26.05 -7.05
C LYS A 254 -2.41 -25.21 -5.76
N PHE A 255 -1.32 -24.50 -5.47
CA PHE A 255 -1.29 -23.53 -4.37
C PHE A 255 -2.25 -22.38 -4.63
N ASN A 256 -2.24 -21.81 -5.85
CA ASN A 256 -3.12 -20.72 -6.25
C ASN A 256 -4.59 -21.06 -5.98
N ALA A 257 -5.02 -22.27 -6.34
CA ALA A 257 -6.41 -22.69 -6.18
C ALA A 257 -6.91 -22.58 -4.72
N HIS A 258 -6.13 -23.03 -3.73
CA HIS A 258 -6.56 -22.92 -2.33
C HIS A 258 -6.27 -21.55 -1.71
N TYR A 259 -5.29 -20.80 -2.23
CA TYR A 259 -5.06 -19.41 -1.84
C TYR A 259 -6.22 -18.50 -2.25
N VAL A 260 -6.72 -18.63 -3.47
CA VAL A 260 -7.89 -17.88 -3.95
C VAL A 260 -9.12 -18.22 -3.11
N ARG A 261 -9.36 -19.50 -2.78
CA ARG A 261 -10.44 -19.88 -1.87
C ARG A 261 -10.30 -19.22 -0.49
N ALA A 262 -9.09 -19.14 0.07
CA ALA A 262 -8.86 -18.45 1.33
C ALA A 262 -9.20 -16.96 1.22
N MET A 263 -8.78 -16.28 0.14
CA MET A 263 -9.12 -14.88 -0.11
C MET A 263 -10.63 -14.67 -0.32
N SER A 264 -11.30 -15.51 -1.11
CA SER A 264 -12.76 -15.47 -1.31
C SER A 264 -13.52 -15.67 0.00
N ASN A 265 -13.05 -16.57 0.87
CA ASN A 265 -13.68 -16.82 2.15
C ASN A 265 -13.69 -15.59 3.07
N ILE A 266 -12.74 -14.66 2.90
CA ILE A 266 -12.69 -13.37 3.62
C ILE A 266 -13.76 -12.43 3.06
N ALA A 267 -13.76 -12.22 1.74
CA ALA A 267 -14.79 -11.47 1.03
C ALA A 267 -14.73 -11.77 -0.48
N GLU A 268 -15.82 -11.50 -1.19
CA GLU A 268 -15.92 -11.58 -2.65
C GLU A 268 -16.44 -10.25 -3.21
N PRO A 269 -16.17 -9.93 -4.49
CA PRO A 269 -15.43 -10.73 -5.49
C PRO A 269 -13.90 -10.60 -5.42
N VAL A 270 -13.18 -11.60 -5.96
CA VAL A 270 -11.71 -11.60 -6.10
C VAL A 270 -11.33 -11.84 -7.56
N PHE A 271 -10.50 -10.95 -8.12
CA PHE A 271 -10.15 -10.95 -9.55
C PHE A 271 -8.64 -11.21 -9.74
N PRO A 272 -8.25 -12.14 -10.63
CA PRO A 272 -6.85 -12.32 -10.97
C PRO A 272 -6.34 -11.16 -11.81
N ALA A 273 -5.07 -10.78 -11.65
CA ALA A 273 -4.37 -9.78 -12.46
C ALA A 273 -4.01 -10.29 -13.87
N THR A 274 -4.97 -10.95 -14.52
CA THR A 274 -4.94 -11.34 -15.95
C THR A 274 -5.77 -10.36 -16.76
N ARG A 275 -5.68 -10.40 -18.09
CA ARG A 275 -6.50 -9.54 -18.96
C ARG A 275 -8.01 -9.70 -18.68
N LYS A 276 -8.48 -10.94 -18.52
CA LYS A 276 -9.90 -11.23 -18.22
C LYS A 276 -10.28 -10.77 -16.81
N GLY A 277 -9.45 -11.06 -15.81
CA GLY A 277 -9.74 -10.65 -14.43
C GLY A 277 -9.70 -9.14 -14.25
N LEU A 278 -8.76 -8.44 -14.89
CA LEU A 278 -8.71 -6.97 -14.88
C LEU A 278 -9.94 -6.35 -15.56
N ALA A 279 -10.41 -6.92 -16.67
CA ALA A 279 -11.65 -6.47 -17.30
C ALA A 279 -12.88 -6.66 -16.38
N GLY A 280 -12.95 -7.78 -15.66
CA GLY A 280 -13.99 -8.01 -14.65
C GLY A 280 -13.90 -7.05 -13.46
N PHE A 281 -12.70 -6.79 -12.97
CA PHE A 281 -12.43 -5.86 -11.86
C PHE A 281 -12.85 -4.43 -12.21
N VAL A 282 -12.48 -3.96 -13.40
CA VAL A 282 -12.90 -2.64 -13.91
C VAL A 282 -14.39 -2.62 -14.24
N GLY A 283 -14.95 -3.73 -14.72
CA GLY A 283 -16.40 -3.87 -14.91
C GLY A 283 -17.18 -3.75 -13.61
N HIS A 284 -16.69 -4.34 -12.53
CA HIS A 284 -17.26 -4.22 -11.18
C HIS A 284 -17.27 -2.76 -10.71
N LEU A 285 -16.15 -2.05 -10.88
CA LEU A 285 -16.07 -0.60 -10.62
C LEU A 285 -17.08 0.18 -11.47
N LYS A 286 -17.12 -0.05 -12.79
CA LYS A 286 -18.02 0.66 -13.71
C LYS A 286 -19.50 0.50 -13.31
N ALA A 287 -19.86 -0.60 -12.66
CA ALA A 287 -21.22 -0.85 -12.17
C ALA A 287 -21.57 -0.11 -10.86
N GLY A 288 -20.74 0.82 -10.39
CA GLY A 288 -20.98 1.60 -9.17
C GLY A 288 -20.43 0.97 -7.89
N ASN A 289 -19.75 -0.19 -7.99
CA ASN A 289 -19.23 -0.90 -6.81
C ASN A 289 -17.87 -0.35 -6.35
N THR A 290 -17.41 -0.88 -5.22
CA THR A 290 -16.11 -0.54 -4.63
C THR A 290 -15.04 -1.53 -5.07
N ILE A 291 -13.84 -1.03 -5.39
CA ILE A 291 -12.64 -1.86 -5.61
C ILE A 291 -11.53 -1.54 -4.61
N GLY A 292 -10.74 -2.54 -4.26
CA GLY A 292 -9.55 -2.43 -3.43
C GLY A 292 -8.27 -2.70 -4.22
N ILE A 293 -7.29 -1.81 -4.14
CA ILE A 293 -5.99 -1.96 -4.80
C ILE A 293 -4.82 -1.58 -3.90
N LEU A 294 -3.74 -2.37 -4.01
CA LEU A 294 -2.45 -2.08 -3.37
C LEU A 294 -1.52 -1.42 -4.38
N ILE A 295 -0.95 -0.27 -4.03
CA ILE A 295 -0.15 0.56 -4.95
C ILE A 295 1.36 0.49 -4.71
N ASP A 296 1.79 -0.12 -3.60
CA ASP A 296 3.16 -0.09 -3.10
C ASP A 296 4.10 -1.10 -3.76
N VAL A 297 3.69 -1.72 -4.87
CA VAL A 297 4.53 -2.62 -5.66
C VAL A 297 5.29 -1.83 -6.73
N TYR A 298 6.60 -2.08 -6.84
CA TYR A 298 7.40 -1.51 -7.92
C TYR A 298 6.82 -1.86 -9.30
N THR A 299 6.70 -0.87 -10.18
CA THR A 299 6.42 -1.05 -11.61
C THR A 299 7.38 -0.20 -12.44
N SER A 300 8.06 -0.81 -13.41
CA SER A 300 9.04 -0.10 -14.24
C SER A 300 8.41 0.99 -15.12
N LYS A 301 7.11 0.83 -15.42
CA LYS A 301 6.31 1.79 -16.20
C LYS A 301 5.50 2.75 -15.32
N GLY A 302 5.65 2.68 -14.00
CA GLY A 302 4.93 3.56 -13.08
C GLY A 302 5.40 5.02 -13.15
N ALA A 303 4.52 5.93 -12.73
CA ALA A 303 4.86 7.32 -12.51
C ALA A 303 5.97 7.44 -11.45
N ARG A 304 6.81 8.46 -11.64
CA ARG A 304 8.00 8.73 -10.81
C ARG A 304 7.63 9.63 -9.64
N VAL A 305 6.80 9.10 -8.75
CA VAL A 305 6.39 9.74 -7.49
C VAL A 305 7.39 9.42 -6.37
N LYS A 306 7.33 10.16 -5.26
CA LYS A 306 8.14 9.94 -4.06
C LYS A 306 7.44 8.99 -3.09
N PHE A 307 8.25 8.27 -2.31
CA PHE A 307 7.86 7.52 -1.12
C PHE A 307 9.10 7.46 -0.21
N PHE A 308 8.96 7.95 1.01
CA PHE A 308 10.06 8.30 1.93
C PHE A 308 11.12 9.19 1.28
N ASP A 309 10.68 10.27 0.62
CA ASP A 309 11.52 11.23 -0.12
C ASP A 309 12.39 10.64 -1.24
N LYS A 310 12.28 9.34 -1.52
CA LYS A 310 12.96 8.66 -2.62
C LYS A 310 11.99 8.38 -3.76
N ILE A 311 12.47 8.51 -4.99
CA ILE A 311 11.66 8.19 -6.17
C ILE A 311 11.29 6.70 -6.18
N ALA A 312 9.99 6.42 -6.11
CA ALA A 312 9.40 5.10 -6.11
C ALA A 312 8.44 4.96 -7.31
N PRO A 313 8.82 4.24 -8.38
CA PRO A 313 7.93 3.99 -9.51
C PRO A 313 6.63 3.30 -9.09
N THR A 314 5.49 3.98 -9.31
CA THR A 314 4.18 3.60 -8.80
C THR A 314 3.15 3.58 -9.93
N ALA A 315 2.29 2.57 -9.97
CA ALA A 315 1.26 2.48 -11.00
C ALA A 315 0.18 3.56 -10.77
N THR A 316 -0.20 4.25 -11.85
CA THR A 316 -1.23 5.30 -11.86
C THR A 316 -2.64 4.74 -12.07
N SER A 317 -2.80 3.42 -12.20
CA SER A 317 -4.05 2.78 -12.61
C SER A 317 -5.23 3.09 -11.68
N ALA A 318 -4.99 3.22 -10.37
CA ALA A 318 -6.02 3.59 -9.41
C ALA A 318 -6.58 5.00 -9.69
N ALA A 319 -5.69 5.96 -9.96
CA ALA A 319 -6.05 7.32 -10.31
C ALA A 319 -6.75 7.39 -11.68
N GLU A 320 -6.20 6.69 -12.68
CA GLU A 320 -6.76 6.63 -14.04
C GLU A 320 -8.18 6.05 -14.05
N TRP A 321 -8.43 4.96 -13.32
CA TRP A 321 -9.78 4.39 -13.22
C TRP A 321 -10.73 5.32 -12.49
N ALA A 322 -10.29 5.93 -11.40
CA ALA A 322 -11.14 6.84 -10.65
C ALA A 322 -11.56 8.06 -11.49
N MET A 323 -10.63 8.67 -12.23
CA MET A 323 -10.96 9.74 -13.16
C MET A 323 -11.91 9.27 -14.27
N LYS A 324 -11.59 8.13 -14.90
CA LYS A 324 -12.37 7.61 -16.02
C LYS A 324 -13.80 7.25 -15.65
N TYR A 325 -14.04 6.79 -14.43
CA TYR A 325 -15.35 6.32 -13.98
C TYR A 325 -16.00 7.24 -12.94
N GLY A 326 -15.42 8.42 -12.67
CA GLY A 326 -15.92 9.37 -11.67
C GLY A 326 -15.87 8.83 -10.23
N ALA A 327 -15.00 7.86 -9.94
CA ALA A 327 -14.96 7.21 -8.65
C ALA A 327 -14.32 8.09 -7.55
N VAL A 328 -14.78 7.93 -6.32
CA VAL A 328 -14.11 8.52 -5.14
C VAL A 328 -12.88 7.67 -4.80
N ILE A 329 -11.74 8.31 -4.53
CA ILE A 329 -10.52 7.60 -4.11
C ILE A 329 -10.30 7.80 -2.62
N ILE A 330 -10.21 6.71 -1.86
CA ILE A 330 -10.09 6.75 -0.40
C ILE A 330 -8.95 5.85 0.05
N PRO A 331 -7.89 6.39 0.68
CA PRO A 331 -6.89 5.54 1.33
C PRO A 331 -7.50 4.78 2.50
N VAL A 332 -7.19 3.50 2.65
CA VAL A 332 -7.71 2.63 3.71
C VAL A 332 -6.60 1.79 4.35
N TYR A 333 -6.63 1.63 5.67
CA TYR A 333 -5.60 0.91 6.42
C TYR A 333 -6.20 0.02 7.51
N GLY A 334 -5.77 -1.24 7.56
CA GLY A 334 -6.02 -2.16 8.68
C GLY A 334 -4.82 -2.18 9.62
N ILE A 335 -4.79 -1.26 10.58
CA ILE A 335 -3.69 -1.10 11.53
C ILE A 335 -3.84 -2.19 12.60
N ARG A 336 -2.83 -3.05 12.77
CA ARG A 336 -2.81 -4.05 13.84
C ARG A 336 -2.58 -3.36 15.18
N ARG A 337 -3.41 -3.68 16.17
CA ARG A 337 -3.30 -3.17 17.55
C ARG A 337 -2.18 -3.86 18.33
N PRO A 338 -1.72 -3.29 19.45
CA PRO A 338 -0.68 -3.89 20.30
C PRO A 338 -1.01 -5.28 20.86
N ASP A 339 -2.31 -5.64 20.96
CA ASP A 339 -2.74 -7.00 21.33
C ASP A 339 -2.36 -8.07 20.27
N GLY A 340 -1.88 -7.63 19.10
CA GLY A 340 -1.36 -8.45 18.02
C GLY A 340 -2.42 -9.16 17.18
N ILE A 341 -3.70 -9.02 17.50
CA ILE A 341 -4.82 -9.75 16.87
C ILE A 341 -6.06 -8.88 16.58
N GLY A 342 -6.17 -7.72 17.21
CA GLY A 342 -7.17 -6.70 16.94
C GLY A 342 -6.68 -5.70 15.89
N PHE A 343 -7.64 -4.97 15.30
CA PHE A 343 -7.35 -4.01 14.25
C PHE A 343 -8.10 -2.70 14.47
N ASP A 344 -7.47 -1.59 14.10
CA ASP A 344 -8.14 -0.32 13.81
C ASP A 344 -8.27 -0.19 12.30
N ILE A 345 -9.47 0.19 11.83
CA ILE A 345 -9.72 0.38 10.40
C ILE A 345 -9.91 1.87 10.15
N LEU A 346 -8.94 2.46 9.46
CA LEU A 346 -8.91 3.87 9.11
C LEU A 346 -9.22 4.03 7.62
N LEU A 347 -10.30 4.74 7.31
CA LEU A 347 -10.56 5.31 5.99
C LEU A 347 -10.10 6.77 6.05
N ASP A 348 -8.94 7.04 5.46
CA ASP A 348 -8.33 8.37 5.47
C ASP A 348 -9.08 9.35 4.56
N LYS A 349 -8.67 10.62 4.58
CA LYS A 349 -9.27 11.68 3.77
C LYS A 349 -9.27 11.28 2.28
N PRO A 350 -10.41 11.38 1.58
CA PRO A 350 -10.45 11.15 0.15
C PRO A 350 -9.46 12.04 -0.61
N VAL A 351 -8.82 11.48 -1.62
CA VAL A 351 -7.90 12.24 -2.48
C VAL A 351 -8.75 13.03 -3.49
N PRO A 352 -8.56 14.35 -3.60
CA PRO A 352 -9.31 15.15 -4.57
C PRO A 352 -8.96 14.73 -6.00
N PRO A 353 -9.89 14.91 -6.95
CA PRO A 353 -9.58 14.73 -8.38
C PRO A 353 -8.45 15.66 -8.82
N GLY A 354 -7.66 15.23 -9.79
CA GLY A 354 -6.48 15.94 -10.28
C GLY A 354 -5.74 15.13 -11.33
N ASP A 355 -4.51 15.51 -11.65
CA ASP A 355 -3.65 14.71 -12.54
C ASP A 355 -3.34 13.33 -11.92
N PRO A 356 -3.30 12.23 -12.71
CA PRO A 356 -3.01 10.91 -12.19
C PRO A 356 -1.71 10.80 -11.39
N VAL A 357 -0.67 11.56 -11.74
CA VAL A 357 0.61 11.55 -11.02
C VAL A 357 0.47 12.25 -9.67
N GLU A 358 -0.25 13.37 -9.61
CA GLU A 358 -0.53 14.10 -8.36
C GLU A 358 -1.39 13.27 -7.40
N ILE A 359 -2.44 12.64 -7.90
CA ILE A 359 -3.27 11.70 -7.11
C ILE A 359 -2.38 10.57 -6.58
N THR A 360 -1.54 9.98 -7.43
CA THR A 360 -0.65 8.89 -7.04
C THR A 360 0.38 9.33 -5.99
N GLN A 361 0.88 10.58 -6.07
CA GLN A 361 1.74 11.16 -5.05
C GLN A 361 0.99 11.28 -3.71
N ALA A 362 -0.22 11.85 -3.71
CA ALA A 362 -1.03 11.99 -2.50
C ALA A 362 -1.36 10.63 -1.84
N LEU A 363 -1.58 9.59 -2.64
CA LEU A 363 -1.76 8.22 -2.15
C LEU A 363 -0.50 7.66 -1.50
N ASN A 364 0.68 7.90 -2.07
CA ASN A 364 1.96 7.54 -1.46
C ASN A 364 2.20 8.32 -0.16
N ASP A 365 1.90 9.62 -0.14
CA ASP A 365 2.06 10.47 1.05
C ASP A 365 1.17 10.00 2.20
N SER A 366 -0.09 9.65 1.89
CA SER A 366 -1.02 9.03 2.84
C SER A 366 -0.48 7.72 3.41
N LEU A 367 -0.01 6.82 2.53
CA LEU A 367 0.59 5.55 2.97
C LEU A 367 1.83 5.82 3.83
N GLU A 368 2.74 6.68 3.38
CA GLU A 368 3.98 7.00 4.08
C GLU A 368 3.71 7.53 5.49
N ARG A 369 2.73 8.43 5.64
CA ARG A 369 2.32 8.97 6.94
C ARG A 369 1.92 7.85 7.91
N ILE A 370 1.15 6.88 7.45
CA ILE A 370 0.73 5.72 8.26
C ILE A 370 1.89 4.76 8.52
N VAL A 371 2.76 4.50 7.53
CA VAL A 371 3.95 3.67 7.72
C VAL A 371 4.90 4.28 8.75
N ARG A 372 5.11 5.60 8.74
CA ARG A 372 5.96 6.28 9.72
C ARG A 372 5.47 6.13 11.16
N GLN A 373 4.16 6.00 11.36
CA GLN A 373 3.54 5.74 12.67
C GLN A 373 3.66 4.27 13.10
N HIS A 374 3.73 3.35 12.13
CA HIS A 374 3.71 1.89 12.35
C HIS A 374 4.74 1.19 11.46
N MET A 375 6.02 1.53 11.64
CA MET A 375 7.12 1.10 10.76
C MET A 375 7.28 -0.42 10.69
N ASP A 376 6.82 -1.16 11.70
CA ASP A 376 6.83 -2.62 11.77
C ASP A 376 5.74 -3.30 10.93
N GLN A 377 4.74 -2.55 10.48
CA GLN A 377 3.56 -3.11 9.82
C GLN A 377 3.57 -2.99 8.30
N TRP A 378 4.44 -2.16 7.72
CA TRP A 378 4.61 -2.14 6.26
C TRP A 378 5.53 -3.26 5.79
N PHE A 379 5.24 -3.83 4.63
CA PHE A 379 5.98 -4.94 4.06
C PHE A 379 7.33 -4.50 3.46
N TRP A 380 8.27 -4.06 4.31
CA TRP A 380 9.66 -3.69 3.98
C TRP A 380 10.47 -4.82 3.32
N ILE A 381 9.87 -6.00 3.12
CA ILE A 381 10.45 -7.16 2.43
C ILE A 381 10.44 -6.96 0.91
N HIS A 382 9.52 -6.15 0.37
CA HIS A 382 9.47 -5.86 -1.05
C HIS A 382 10.69 -5.04 -1.50
N ARG A 383 11.16 -5.33 -2.72
CA ARG A 383 12.17 -4.50 -3.40
C ARG A 383 11.49 -3.27 -4.02
N ARG A 384 11.02 -2.35 -3.18
CA ARG A 384 10.30 -1.14 -3.59
C ARG A 384 11.18 -0.24 -4.46
N TRP A 385 12.46 -0.16 -4.12
CA TRP A 385 13.47 0.54 -4.90
C TRP A 385 14.48 -0.47 -5.46
N LYS A 386 14.69 -0.47 -6.78
CA LYS A 386 15.65 -1.38 -7.43
C LYS A 386 17.03 -0.71 -7.59
N PRO A 387 18.13 -1.29 -7.05
CA PRO A 387 19.46 -0.71 -7.13
C PRO A 387 19.99 -0.48 -8.55
N GLU A 388 19.65 -1.35 -9.51
CA GLU A 388 20.06 -1.18 -10.92
C GLU A 388 19.43 0.04 -11.57
N ASP A 389 18.14 0.28 -11.31
CA ASP A 389 17.46 1.49 -11.78
C ASP A 389 18.02 2.74 -11.10
N GLN A 390 18.42 2.63 -9.84
CA GLN A 390 19.09 3.72 -9.12
C GLN A 390 20.47 4.02 -9.71
N ARG A 391 21.30 3.00 -9.97
CA ARG A 391 22.62 3.14 -10.60
C ARG A 391 22.52 3.72 -12.01
N ARG A 392 21.60 3.20 -12.84
CA ARG A 392 21.33 3.76 -14.18
C ARG A 392 20.97 5.25 -14.10
N ARG A 393 20.19 5.65 -13.09
CA ARG A 393 19.81 7.06 -12.88
C ARG A 393 20.95 7.93 -12.36
N ALA A 394 21.76 7.42 -11.43
CA ALA A 394 22.94 8.13 -10.96
C ALA A 394 23.89 8.39 -12.15
N ALA A 395 24.14 7.37 -12.97
CA ALA A 395 24.94 7.49 -14.20
C ALA A 395 24.34 8.49 -15.21
N ALA A 396 23.02 8.50 -15.39
CA ALA A 396 22.35 9.46 -16.28
C ALA A 396 22.40 10.92 -15.78
N ARG A 397 22.59 11.13 -14.47
CA ARG A 397 22.79 12.46 -13.87
C ARG A 397 24.23 12.95 -13.94
N THR A 398 25.19 12.02 -14.02
CA THR A 398 26.63 12.31 -14.08
C THR A 398 27.21 12.21 -15.49
N GLY A 399 26.41 11.84 -16.50
CA GLY A 399 26.83 11.85 -17.91
C GLY A 399 27.06 13.29 -18.41
N PRO A 400 27.92 13.49 -19.41
CA PRO A 400 28.21 14.82 -19.93
C PRO A 400 26.91 15.49 -20.39
N ASN A 401 26.71 16.72 -19.92
CA ASN A 401 25.62 17.56 -20.37
C ASN A 401 25.78 17.74 -21.90
N PRO A 402 24.80 17.42 -22.75
CA PRO A 402 24.90 17.70 -24.19
C PRO A 402 24.90 19.20 -24.53
N ALA A 403 25.03 20.07 -23.51
CA ALA A 403 25.25 21.50 -23.62
C ALA A 403 26.50 21.87 -22.80
N SER A 404 27.68 21.64 -23.40
CA SER A 404 28.94 22.32 -23.07
C SER A 404 29.88 22.20 -24.25
#